data_AF-A0A396J5N0-F1
#
_entry.id   AF-A0A396J5N0-F1
#
_cell.length_a   1.000
_cell.length_b   1.000
_cell.length_c   1.000
_cell.angle_alpha   90.00
_cell.angle_beta   90.00
_cell.angle_gamma   90.00
#
_symmetry.space_group_name_H-M   'P 1'
#
loop_
_entity.id
_entity.type
_entity.pdbx_description
1 polymer ?
#
loop_
_entity_poly.entity_id
_entity_poly.type
_entity_poly.pdbx_seq_one_letter_code
_entity_poly.pdbx_strand_id
1 'polypeptide(L)'
;MAISRRIHYGKFVAEAKFRESPRDYEPLIRAKDRKALLKLLTSKNVEEIVVKRVEKKAMVFGQEVSLDHDVKGNYKVDPAIVSRLYKKWIIPMTKNVELEYLLRRLD
;
A
#
# COMPACT_ATOMS: atom_id res chain seq x y z
N MET A 1 -9.97 -12.66 -4.76
CA MET A 1 -8.91 -12.14 -5.67
C MET A 1 -8.45 -10.69 -5.40
N ALA A 2 -9.12 -9.90 -4.54
CA ALA A 2 -8.82 -8.46 -4.37
C ALA A 2 -7.43 -8.13 -3.80
N ILE A 3 -6.97 -8.87 -2.77
CA ILE A 3 -5.67 -8.62 -2.11
C ILE A 3 -4.51 -8.87 -3.10
N SER A 4 -4.54 -10.00 -3.81
CA SER A 4 -3.53 -10.31 -4.83
C SER A 4 -3.45 -9.20 -5.87
N ARG A 5 -4.59 -8.73 -6.40
CA ARG A 5 -4.62 -7.61 -7.36
C ARG A 5 -4.00 -6.33 -6.78
N ARG A 6 -4.33 -5.98 -5.53
CA ARG A 6 -3.81 -4.78 -4.86
C ARG A 6 -2.29 -4.79 -4.70
N ILE A 7 -1.74 -5.94 -4.34
CA ILE A 7 -0.30 -6.16 -4.15
C ILE A 7 0.41 -6.12 -5.51
N HIS A 8 -0.08 -6.87 -6.49
CA HIS A 8 0.55 -6.94 -7.82
C HIS A 8 0.41 -5.67 -8.65
N TYR A 9 -0.56 -4.81 -8.33
CA TYR A 9 -0.63 -3.46 -8.89
C TYR A 9 0.61 -2.61 -8.55
N GLY A 10 1.42 -3.02 -7.57
CA GLY A 10 2.74 -2.45 -7.30
C GLY A 10 3.62 -2.36 -8.54
N LYS A 11 3.50 -3.27 -9.52
CA LYS A 11 4.26 -3.18 -10.79
C LYS A 11 3.99 -1.86 -11.54
N PHE A 12 2.73 -1.45 -11.61
CA PHE A 12 2.35 -0.20 -12.27
C PHE A 12 2.76 1.03 -11.47
N VAL A 13 2.68 0.93 -10.13
CA VAL A 13 3.15 1.99 -9.23
C VAL A 13 4.66 2.20 -9.39
N ALA A 14 5.43 1.12 -9.44
CA ALA A 14 6.87 1.17 -9.67
C ALA A 14 7.22 1.80 -11.04
N GLU A 15 6.52 1.39 -12.10
CA GLU A 15 6.74 1.99 -13.43
C GLU A 15 6.41 3.49 -13.45
N ALA A 16 5.33 3.91 -12.80
CA ALA A 16 4.98 5.32 -12.70
C ALA A 16 6.08 6.12 -11.97
N LYS A 17 6.55 5.63 -10.82
CA LYS A 17 7.65 6.25 -10.05
C LYS A 17 8.96 6.29 -10.84
N PHE A 18 9.29 5.21 -11.55
CA PHE A 18 10.48 5.16 -12.39
C PHE A 18 10.43 6.21 -13.49
N ARG A 19 9.30 6.35 -14.19
CA ARG A 19 9.12 7.35 -15.25
C ARG A 19 9.17 8.79 -14.74
N GLU A 20 8.69 9.02 -13.53
CA GLU A 20 8.73 10.34 -12.89
C GLU A 20 10.16 10.78 -12.56
N SER A 21 11.04 9.85 -12.15
CA SER A 21 12.43 10.19 -11.77
C SER A 21 13.45 9.11 -12.17
N PRO A 22 13.67 8.85 -13.48
CA PRO A 22 14.51 7.73 -13.91
C PRO A 22 15.94 7.79 -13.38
N ARG A 23 16.50 9.01 -13.32
CA ARG A 23 17.88 9.28 -12.88
C ARG A 23 18.16 8.84 -11.45
N ASP A 24 17.15 8.82 -10.58
CA ASP A 24 17.30 8.42 -9.19
C ASP A 24 17.27 6.88 -9.05
N TYR A 25 16.53 6.21 -9.92
CA TYR A 25 16.34 4.75 -9.87
C TYR A 25 17.40 4.00 -10.69
N GLU A 26 17.82 4.50 -11.85
CA GLU A 26 18.74 3.79 -12.76
C GLU A 26 20.07 3.37 -12.11
N PRO A 27 20.80 4.22 -11.36
CA PRO A 27 22.03 3.83 -10.71
C PRO A 27 21.81 2.73 -9.67
N LEU A 28 20.70 2.82 -8.92
CA LEU A 28 20.35 1.87 -7.88
C LEU A 28 19.92 0.51 -8.45
N ILE A 29 19.21 0.51 -9.59
CA ILE A 29 18.83 -0.71 -10.31
C ILE A 29 20.07 -1.41 -10.87
N ARG A 30 20.97 -0.66 -11.54
CA ARG A 30 22.21 -1.23 -12.10
C ARG A 30 23.12 -1.80 -11.01
N ALA A 31 23.22 -1.12 -9.87
CA ALA A 31 23.96 -1.61 -8.71
C ALA A 31 23.26 -2.76 -7.95
N LYS A 32 22.00 -3.09 -8.32
CA LYS A 32 21.13 -4.03 -7.60
C LYS A 32 20.99 -3.70 -6.11
N ASP A 33 21.04 -2.42 -5.75
CA ASP A 33 20.96 -1.96 -4.36
C ASP A 33 19.51 -1.99 -3.86
N ARG A 34 19.12 -3.17 -3.36
CA ARG A 34 17.80 -3.42 -2.79
C ARG A 34 17.44 -2.48 -1.65
N LYS A 35 18.41 -2.11 -0.81
CA LYS A 35 18.16 -1.31 0.39
C LYS A 35 17.90 0.14 0.02
N ALA A 36 18.72 0.71 -0.88
CA ALA A 36 18.54 2.06 -1.38
C ALA A 36 17.21 2.20 -2.15
N LEU A 37 16.89 1.23 -3.03
CA LEU A 37 15.60 1.21 -3.74
C LEU A 37 14.42 1.17 -2.78
N LEU A 38 14.45 0.29 -1.78
CA LEU A 38 13.35 0.18 -0.81
C LEU A 38 13.18 1.47 0.02
N LYS A 39 14.30 2.15 0.35
CA LYS A 39 14.28 3.45 1.03
C LYS A 39 13.62 4.51 0.14
N LEU A 40 13.99 4.57 -1.14
CA LEU A 40 13.42 5.51 -2.12
C LEU A 40 11.92 5.26 -2.35
N LEU A 41 11.51 3.99 -2.37
CA LEU A 41 10.10 3.60 -2.53
C LEU A 41 9.23 3.91 -1.30
N THR A 42 9.83 4.04 -0.12
CA THR A 42 9.10 4.19 1.14
C THR A 42 8.73 5.65 1.41
N SER A 43 7.44 5.95 1.38
CA SER A 43 6.89 7.25 1.80
C SER A 43 6.01 7.07 3.03
N LYS A 44 6.59 7.32 4.22
CA LYS A 44 5.90 7.11 5.52
C LYS A 44 4.60 7.91 5.62
N ASN A 45 4.61 9.16 5.18
CA ASN A 45 3.42 10.02 5.21
C ASN A 45 2.27 9.43 4.38
N VAL A 46 2.56 8.95 3.17
CA VAL A 46 1.54 8.32 2.31
C VAL A 46 1.04 7.02 2.91
N GLU A 47 1.93 6.20 3.49
CA GLU A 47 1.55 4.96 4.17
C GLU A 47 0.60 5.23 5.36
N GLU A 48 0.88 6.25 6.18
CA GLU A 48 0.03 6.64 7.30
C GLU A 48 -1.35 7.15 6.85
N ILE A 49 -1.39 7.99 5.81
CA ILE A 49 -2.65 8.47 5.22
C ILE A 49 -3.48 7.30 4.69
N VAL A 50 -2.84 6.33 4.02
CA VAL A 50 -3.53 5.13 3.53
C VAL A 50 -4.13 4.33 4.68
N VAL A 51 -3.38 4.10 5.77
CA VAL A 51 -3.86 3.35 6.93
C VAL A 51 -5.05 4.05 7.60
N LYS A 52 -4.94 5.36 7.87
CA LYS A 52 -6.04 6.16 8.45
C LYS A 52 -7.29 6.14 7.57
N ARG A 53 -7.12 6.25 6.25
CA ARG A 53 -8.24 6.21 5.30
C ARG A 53 -8.90 4.83 5.25
N VAL A 54 -8.13 3.75 5.32
CA VAL A 54 -8.66 2.38 5.35
C VAL A 54 -9.48 2.17 6.61
N GLU A 55 -8.99 2.61 7.77
CA GLU A 55 -9.71 2.54 9.04
C GLU A 55 -11.04 3.30 8.96
N LYS A 56 -11.03 4.55 8.49
CA LYS A 56 -12.26 5.34 8.32
C LYS A 56 -13.25 4.66 7.38
N LYS A 57 -12.79 4.05 6.28
CA LYS A 57 -13.65 3.29 5.38
C LYS A 57 -14.24 2.05 6.07
N ALA A 58 -13.44 1.32 6.84
CA ALA A 58 -13.91 0.17 7.59
C ALA A 58 -14.96 0.56 8.64
N MET A 59 -14.81 1.70 9.32
CA MET A 59 -15.85 2.25 10.20
C MET A 59 -17.15 2.52 9.43
N VAL A 60 -17.07 3.28 8.33
CA VAL A 60 -18.25 3.73 7.57
C VAL A 60 -18.99 2.58 6.89
N PHE A 61 -18.28 1.58 6.36
CA PHE A 61 -18.90 0.45 5.66
C PHE A 61 -19.17 -0.76 6.57
N GLY A 62 -18.52 -0.80 7.73
CA GLY A 62 -18.69 -1.87 8.71
C GLY A 62 -19.83 -1.63 9.69
N GLN A 63 -20.32 -0.39 9.82
CA GLN A 63 -21.46 -0.05 10.68
C GLN A 63 -22.77 -0.65 10.15
N GLU A 64 -23.69 -0.97 11.05
CA GLU A 64 -25.08 -1.24 10.69
C GLU A 64 -25.77 0.06 10.26
N VAL A 65 -26.57 -0.02 9.21
CA VAL A 65 -27.32 1.10 8.66
C VAL A 65 -28.80 0.84 8.92
N SER A 66 -29.38 1.58 9.86
CA SER A 66 -30.80 1.54 10.22
C SER A 66 -31.44 2.91 10.02
N LEU A 67 -32.77 2.94 9.86
CA LEU A 67 -33.55 4.18 9.81
C LEU A 67 -33.50 4.92 11.15
N ASP A 68 -33.49 4.17 12.25
CA ASP A 68 -33.26 4.70 13.60
C ASP A 68 -31.78 5.05 13.79
N HIS A 69 -31.49 6.30 14.16
CA HIS A 69 -30.16 6.90 14.18
C HIS A 69 -29.22 6.40 15.30
N ASP A 70 -29.56 5.35 16.04
CA ASP A 70 -28.88 5.00 17.30
C ASP A 70 -28.20 3.63 17.32
N VAL A 71 -27.64 3.18 16.19
CA VAL A 71 -26.76 2.00 16.19
C VAL A 71 -25.30 2.45 16.35
N LYS A 72 -24.99 2.97 17.55
CA LYS A 72 -23.61 3.29 17.92
C LYS A 72 -22.84 2.01 18.22
N GLY A 73 -21.82 1.74 17.40
CA GLY A 73 -20.67 0.93 17.81
C GLY A 73 -20.68 -0.55 17.41
N ASN A 74 -21.67 -1.05 16.67
CA ASN A 74 -21.63 -2.42 16.17
C ASN A 74 -21.02 -2.46 14.77
N TYR A 75 -19.70 -2.72 14.69
CA TYR A 75 -19.00 -2.95 13.43
C TYR A 75 -18.96 -4.44 13.12
N LYS A 76 -19.32 -4.83 11.90
CA LYS A 76 -19.19 -6.22 11.41
C LYS A 76 -17.75 -6.75 11.49
N VAL A 77 -16.79 -5.85 11.36
CA VAL A 77 -15.35 -6.12 11.51
C VAL A 77 -14.72 -4.93 12.22
N ASP A 78 -13.89 -5.18 13.22
CA ASP A 78 -13.12 -4.14 13.90
C ASP A 78 -12.24 -3.36 12.89
N PRO A 79 -12.49 -2.04 12.71
CA PRO A 79 -11.71 -1.19 11.81
C PRO A 79 -10.20 -1.19 12.09
N ALA A 80 -9.79 -1.36 13.34
CA ALA A 80 -8.39 -1.42 13.75
C ALA A 80 -7.69 -2.69 13.24
N ILE A 81 -8.42 -3.80 13.09
CA ILE A 81 -7.88 -5.03 12.48
C ILE A 81 -7.60 -4.81 11.00
N VAL A 82 -8.50 -4.13 10.29
CA VAL A 82 -8.35 -3.84 8.85
C VAL A 82 -7.17 -2.90 8.61
N SER A 83 -7.04 -1.84 9.41
CA SER A 83 -5.92 -0.89 9.31
C SER A 83 -4.57 -1.57 9.61
N ARG A 84 -4.53 -2.45 10.63
CA ARG A 84 -3.37 -3.25 10.98
C ARG A 84 -2.97 -4.23 9.88
N LEU A 85 -3.93 -4.88 9.22
CA LEU A 85 -3.69 -5.77 8.07
C LEU A 85 -2.98 -5.01 6.94
N TYR A 86 -3.47 -3.80 6.63
CA TYR A 86 -2.85 -2.95 5.61
C TYR A 86 -1.41 -2.56 5.98
N LYS A 87 -1.20 -2.11 7.21
CA LYS A 87 0.10 -1.65 7.70
C LYS A 87 1.14 -2.78 7.75
N LYS A 88 0.78 -3.94 8.30
CA LYS A 88 1.73 -5.04 8.55
C LYS A 88 2.00 -5.91 7.33
N TRP A 89 1.02 -6.06 6.43
CA TRP A 89 1.11 -7.06 5.35
C TRP A 89 0.95 -6.44 3.97
N ILE A 90 -0.16 -5.75 3.70
CA ILE A 90 -0.47 -5.32 2.32
C ILE A 90 0.55 -4.30 1.79
N ILE A 91 0.88 -3.28 2.58
CA ILE A 91 1.84 -2.25 2.17
C ILE A 91 3.25 -2.85 1.98
N PRO A 92 3.82 -3.60 2.95
CA PRO A 92 5.12 -4.25 2.76
C PRO A 92 5.17 -5.19 1.55
N MET A 93 4.15 -6.03 1.35
CA MET A 93 4.10 -6.94 0.20
C MET A 93 4.02 -6.18 -1.13
N THR A 94 3.26 -5.08 -1.19
CA THR A 94 3.20 -4.23 -2.39
C THR A 94 4.58 -3.63 -2.69
N LYS A 95 5.30 -3.16 -1.67
CA LYS A 95 6.67 -2.62 -1.85
C LYS A 95 7.66 -3.69 -2.31
N ASN A 96 7.53 -4.94 -1.85
CA ASN A 96 8.35 -6.03 -2.35
C ASN A 96 8.11 -6.28 -3.86
N VAL A 97 6.85 -6.19 -4.33
CA VAL A 97 6.55 -6.27 -5.76
C VAL A 97 7.14 -5.10 -6.53
N GLU A 98 7.03 -3.87 -6.01
CA GLU A 98 7.66 -2.69 -6.61
C GLU A 98 9.18 -2.87 -6.76
N LEU A 99 9.84 -3.36 -5.71
CA LEU A 99 11.27 -3.62 -5.70
C LEU A 99 11.67 -4.68 -6.74
N GLU A 100 11.02 -5.84 -6.74
CA GLU A 100 11.33 -6.94 -7.67
C GLU A 100 11.05 -6.55 -9.12
N TYR A 101 10.07 -5.68 -9.37
CA TYR A 101 9.84 -5.11 -10.69
C TYR A 101 11.00 -4.21 -11.13
N LEU A 102 11.41 -3.26 -10.28
CA LEU A 102 12.49 -2.32 -10.61
C LEU A 102 13.83 -3.02 -10.86
N LEU A 103 14.14 -4.06 -10.07
CA LEU A 103 15.38 -4.83 -10.24
C LEU A 103 15.53 -5.49 -11.61
N ARG A 104 14.43 -5.74 -12.32
CA ARG A 104 14.42 -6.37 -13.66
C ARG A 104 14.08 -5.38 -14.77
N ARG A 105 14.00 -4.09 -14.45
CA ARG A 105 13.45 -3.09 -15.37
C ARG A 105 14.43 -2.65 -16.46
N LEU A 106 15.73 -2.79 -16.20
CA LEU A 106 16.83 -2.42 -17.10
C LEU A 106 17.57 -3.65 -17.66
N ASP A 107 17.04 -4.85 -17.40
CA ASP A 107 17.51 -6.09 -18.04
C ASP A 107 17.12 -6.10 -19.53
#